data_AF-A0A819NTC0-F1
#
_entry.id   AF-A0A819NTC0-F1
#
_cell.length_a   1.000
_cell.length_b   1.000
_cell.length_c   1.000
_cell.angle_alpha   90.00
_cell.angle_beta   90.00
_cell.angle_gamma   90.00
#
_symmetry.space_group_name_H-M   'P 1'
#
loop_
_entity.id
_entity.type
_entity.pdbx_description
1 polymer ?
#
loop_
_entity_poly.entity_id
_entity_poly.type
_entity_poly.pdbx_seq_one_letter_code
_entity_poly.pdbx_strand_id
1 'polypeptide(L)' 'MWFHLDSCNYGYRYVGVTTSPTPNGKFTFLNAFQPDGIPSLDMNLYEENKENEIVSRVYLVKYCNNQYVGISK' A
#
# COMPACT_ATOMS: atom_id res chain seq x y z
N MET A 1 1.08 -6.96 -4.51
CA MET A 1 -0.20 -6.55 -3.88
C MET A 1 0.14 -5.77 -2.61
N TRP A 2 -0.62 -4.72 -2.35
CA TRP A 2 -0.54 -3.94 -1.11
C TRP A 2 -1.88 -4.02 -0.39
N PHE A 3 -1.86 -4.05 0.94
CA PHE A 3 -3.07 -4.15 1.75
C PHE A 3 -2.88 -3.53 3.13
N HIS A 4 -3.99 -3.17 3.76
CA HIS A 4 -4.03 -2.74 5.15
C HIS A 4 -3.71 -3.94 6.05
N LEU A 5 -2.59 -3.87 6.77
CA LEU A 5 -2.17 -4.88 7.73
C LEU A 5 -2.33 -4.34 9.14
N ASP A 6 -3.13 -5.03 9.95
CA ASP A 6 -3.42 -4.58 11.30
C ASP A 6 -3.50 -5.72 12.33
N SER A 7 -3.52 -5.33 13.61
CA SER A 7 -3.95 -6.17 14.72
C SER A 7 -5.46 -6.13 14.89
N CYS A 8 -6.04 -7.09 15.61
CA CYS A 8 -7.51 -7.18 15.81
C CYS A 8 -8.15 -5.94 16.45
N ASN A 9 -7.35 -5.08 17.11
CA ASN A 9 -7.79 -3.83 17.71
C ASN A 9 -7.45 -2.58 16.88
N TYR A 10 -6.99 -2.75 15.63
CA TYR A 10 -6.56 -1.66 14.74
C TYR A 10 -5.44 -0.76 15.33
N GLY A 11 -4.57 -1.36 16.15
CA GLY A 11 -3.49 -0.67 16.84
C GLY A 11 -2.15 -0.74 16.10
N TYR A 12 -1.98 -1.67 15.17
CA TYR A 12 -0.74 -1.84 14.42
C TYR A 12 -0.66 -0.76 13.33
N ARG A 13 -1.64 -0.69 12.42
CA ARG A 13 -1.79 0.36 11.39
C ARG A 13 -0.64 0.44 10.38
N TYR A 14 -0.29 -0.68 9.78
CA TYR A 14 0.81 -0.82 8.82
C TYR A 14 0.25 -1.13 7.43
N VAL A 15 1.10 -0.98 6.42
CA VAL A 15 0.86 -1.63 5.12
C VAL A 15 1.56 -2.97 5.08
N GLY A 16 0.94 -3.94 4.44
CA GLY A 16 1.58 -5.20 4.06
C GLY A 16 1.88 -5.22 2.56
N VAL A 17 3.05 -5.75 2.18
CA VAL A 17 3.45 -5.93 0.79
C VAL A 17 3.68 -7.41 0.50
N THR A 18 3.09 -7.89 -0.60
CA THR A 18 3.30 -9.25 -1.11
C THR A 18 3.58 -9.25 -2.61
N THR A 19 4.26 -10.29 -3.11
CA THR A 19 4.52 -10.49 -4.55
C THR A 19 4.15 -11.89 -5.01
N SER A 20 3.78 -12.01 -6.28
CA SER A 20 3.51 -13.27 -6.96
C SER A 20 4.06 -13.17 -8.39
N PRO A 21 4.63 -14.25 -8.95
CA PRO A 21 5.05 -14.27 -10.35
C PRO A 21 3.85 -14.29 -11.33
N THR A 22 2.64 -14.60 -10.87
CA THR A 22 1.43 -14.58 -11.71
C THR A 22 0.29 -13.77 -11.05
N PRO A 23 -0.62 -13.14 -11.84
CA PRO A 23 -1.69 -12.31 -11.29
C PRO A 23 -2.65 -13.05 -10.33
N ASN A 24 -2.90 -14.34 -10.58
CA ASN A 24 -3.80 -15.20 -9.80
C ASN A 24 -3.07 -16.26 -8.96
N GLY A 25 -1.75 -16.12 -8.81
CA GLY A 25 -0.91 -17.08 -8.09
C GLY A 25 -0.95 -16.90 -6.57
N LYS A 26 -0.14 -17.73 -5.89
CA LYS A 26 0.11 -17.56 -4.45
C LYS A 26 1.03 -16.35 -4.24
N PHE A 27 0.55 -15.40 -3.45
CA PHE A 27 1.34 -14.25 -3.03
C PHE A 27 2.23 -14.62 -1.84
N THR A 28 3.52 -14.28 -1.93
CA THR A 28 4.50 -14.41 -0.85
C THR A 28 4.61 -13.07 -0.14
N PHE A 29 4.48 -13.07 1.19
CA PHE A 29 4.67 -11.88 2.02
C PHE A 29 6.12 -11.42 1.99
N LEU A 30 6.33 -10.11 1.77
CA LEU A 30 7.66 -9.51 1.72
C LEU A 30 7.98 -8.76 3.00
N ASN A 31 7.19 -7.73 3.33
CA ASN A 31 7.41 -6.92 4.53
C ASN A 31 6.14 -6.17 4.95
N ALA A 32 6.23 -5.54 6.11
CA ALA A 32 5.28 -4.58 6.61
C ALA A 32 6.00 -3.36 7.19
N PHE A 33 5.45 -2.17 6.96
CA PHE A 33 5.99 -0.92 7.49
C PHE A 33 4.92 0.18 7.56
N GLN A 34 5.25 1.30 8.21
CA GLN A 34 4.48 2.54 8.15
C GLN A 34 5.12 3.46 7.10
N PRO A 35 4.45 3.73 5.97
CA PRO A 35 4.99 4.61 4.94
C PRO A 35 5.22 6.01 5.51
N ASP A 36 6.39 6.59 5.24
CA ASP A 36 6.84 7.88 5.78
C ASP A 36 6.90 7.94 7.33
N GLY A 37 6.88 6.79 8.01
CA GLY A 37 6.76 6.72 9.46
C GLY A 37 5.38 7.11 10.00
N ILE A 38 4.35 7.13 9.13
CA ILE A 38 2.99 7.54 9.46
C ILE A 38 2.04 6.33 9.40
N PRO A 39 1.08 6.20 10.34
CA PRO A 39 0.10 5.13 10.31
C PRO A 39 -0.67 5.04 8.98
N SER A 40 -0.97 3.82 8.56
CA SER A 40 -1.82 3.53 7.40
C SER A 40 -3.03 2.71 7.83
N LEU A 41 -4.23 3.18 7.44
CA LEU A 41 -5.49 2.47 7.56
C LEU A 41 -6.00 2.14 6.14
N ASP A 42 -7.27 2.43 5.85
CA ASP A 42 -7.86 2.35 4.50
C ASP A 42 -6.91 2.91 3.44
N MET A 43 -6.73 2.17 2.36
CA MET A 43 -5.71 2.47 1.36
C MET A 43 -6.06 1.98 -0.03
N ASN A 44 -5.44 2.60 -1.03
CA ASN A 44 -5.48 2.17 -2.42
C ASN A 44 -4.17 2.53 -3.13
N LEU A 45 -3.89 1.85 -4.25
CA LEU A 45 -2.76 2.14 -5.12
C LEU A 45 -3.21 2.93 -6.34
N TYR A 46 -2.36 3.85 -6.79
CA TYR A 46 -2.53 4.55 -8.05
C TYR A 46 -1.26 4.46 -8.88
N GLU A 47 -1.39 3.98 -10.10
CA GLU A 47 -0.30 3.88 -11.08
C GLU A 47 -0.45 5.01 -12.10
N GLU A 48 0.57 5.87 -12.18
CA GLU A 48 0.64 6.97 -13.13
C GLU A 48 1.44 6.54 -14.36
N ASN A 49 0.75 6.48 -15.51
CA ASN A 49 1.32 6.04 -16.78
C ASN A 49 1.68 7.22 -17.68
N LYS A 50 2.77 7.09 -18.43
CA LYS A 50 3.11 7.96 -19.56
C LYS A 50 2.43 7.46 -20.83
N GLU A 51 2.62 8.19 -21.92
CA GLU A 51 2.31 7.72 -23.27
C GLU A 51 2.96 6.34 -23.51
N ASN A 52 2.21 5.43 -24.14
CA ASN A 52 2.55 4.01 -24.34
C ASN A 52 2.53 3.13 -23.08
N GLU A 53 1.70 3.46 -22.08
CA GLU A 53 1.45 2.62 -20.89
C GLU A 53 2.69 2.31 -20.04
N ILE A 54 3.75 3.11 -20.19
CA ILE A 54 4.94 2.98 -19.37
C ILE A 54 4.63 3.56 -17.99
N VAL A 55 4.64 2.71 -16.97
CA VAL A 55 4.53 3.11 -15.57
C VAL A 55 5.63 4.11 -15.24
N SER A 56 5.23 5.32 -14.87
CA SER A 56 6.16 6.40 -14.56
C SER A 56 6.33 6.58 -13.05
N ARG A 57 5.24 6.42 -12.30
CA ARG A 57 5.20 6.50 -10.84
C ARG A 57 4.09 5.61 -10.31
N VAL A 58 4.27 5.15 -9.08
CA VAL A 58 3.25 4.46 -8.30
C VAL A 58 3.08 5.23 -7.01
N TYR A 59 1.85 5.40 -6.57
CA TYR A 59 1.51 6.09 -5.35
C TYR A 59 0.67 5.19 -4.46
N LEU A 60 0.93 5.26 -3.17
CA LEU A 60 0.06 4.71 -2.15
C LEU A 60 -0.79 5.84 -1.57
N VAL A 61 -2.10 5.78 -1.76
CA VAL A 61 -3.07 6.68 -1.13
C VAL A 61 -3.60 5.99 0.12
N LYS A 62 -3.45 6.64 1.29
CA LYS A 62 -3.81 6.04 2.59
C LYS A 62 -4.49 7.02 3.53
N TYR A 63 -5.40 6.52 4.35
CA TYR A 63 -5.99 7.29 5.43
C TYR A 63 -5.09 7.26 6.66
N CYS A 64 -4.66 8.45 7.09
CA CYS A 64 -3.65 8.63 8.12
C CYS A 64 -4.33 9.04 9.43
N ASN A 65 -4.33 8.12 10.40
CA ASN A 65 -4.77 8.35 11.78
C ASN A 65 -6.19 8.95 11.91
N ASN A 66 -7.09 8.64 10.99
CA ASN A 66 -8.43 9.22 10.93
C ASN A 66 -8.49 10.75 10.80
N GLN A 67 -7.44 11.38 10.27
CA GLN A 67 -7.33 12.84 10.24
C GLN A 67 -7.21 13.40 8.82
N TYR A 68 -6.46 12.74 7.95
CA TYR A 68 -6.21 13.22 6.59
C TYR A 68 -5.85 12.07 5.64
N VAL A 69 -5.83 12.37 4.35
CA VAL A 69 -5.34 11.45 3.31
C VAL A 69 -3.87 11.77 3.05
N GLY A 70 -3.01 10.76 3.14
CA GLY A 70 -1.60 10.84 2.76
C GLY A 70 -1.35 10.14 1.42
N ILE A 71 -0.42 10.67 0.64
CA ILE A 71 0.04 10.09 -0.63
C ILE A 71 1.55 9.84 -0.51
N SER A 72 1.94 8.58 -0.45
CA SER A 72 3.35 8.16 -0.38
C SER A 72 3.83 7.70 -1.76
N LYS A 73 5.11 7.91 -2.06
CA LYS A 73 5.77 7.50 -3.31
C LYS A 73 6.69 6.31 -3.08
#